data_AF-R6CQJ3-F1
#
_entry.id   AF-R6CQJ3-F1
#
_cell.length_a   1.000
_cell.length_b   1.000
_cell.length_c   1.000
_cell.angle_alpha   90.00
_cell.angle_beta   90.00
_cell.angle_gamma   90.00
#
_symmetry.space_group_name_H-M   'P 1'
#
loop_
_entity.id
_entity.type
_entity.pdbx_description
1 polymer ?
#
loop_
_entity_poly.entity_id
_entity_poly.type
_entity_poly.pdbx_seq_one_letter_code
_entity_poly.pdbx_strand_id
1 'polypeptide(L)'
;MGKRQSILLLCLSLLLTSLSGCGAGDSAAGDNAHYIPVFGCLGETGSVYEVNGILYYTDYATGENGVLCSKPNCIHEPYSSSNTEPYCEAALPNGNLSVSLLSGNSLYVMTTDFTGTEIYTKQVYGETWVTLLEIPYGFSSGLQRRIYDKKLYFTAASYEHETDITGEEMPALQSFPFLIEVDLDRRTYRTLTEYEDGSSCTDVLFIEGDSLYYETEYPIRDTYETTYRVCIYSLNLNTLESEYLFTTDASHVFLGAHEGTVYTCGTAGLMMLTEDGTWLPACQTDTCTSGYSYEDGILLSVRQDNSASILHYDYKTGKVSDVPALPQNGYLFDVMGDWVLAITENGDIAAVPIEDLLSGRAQYTATWRPY
;
A
#
# COMPACT_ATOMS: atom_id res chain seq x y z
N MET A 1 33.31 71.11 10.13
CA MET A 1 31.83 70.99 10.21
C MET A 1 31.49 69.52 10.07
N GLY A 2 30.72 68.83 10.89
CA GLY A 2 30.55 68.82 12.35
C GLY A 2 30.80 67.36 12.80
N LYS A 3 31.36 67.09 13.98
CA LYS A 3 30.62 66.97 15.25
C LYS A 3 29.43 66.00 15.05
N ARG A 4 29.35 64.83 15.69
CA ARG A 4 29.61 64.51 17.10
C ARG A 4 29.38 63.00 17.25
N GLN A 5 30.30 62.29 17.88
CA GLN A 5 30.11 61.73 19.22
C GLN A 5 29.00 60.68 19.28
N SER A 6 29.48 59.44 19.40
CA SER A 6 29.05 58.45 20.39
C SER A 6 28.12 59.00 21.47
N ILE A 7 27.17 58.16 21.89
CA ILE A 7 26.28 58.33 23.06
C ILE A 7 24.99 59.11 22.72
N LEU A 8 24.18 58.52 21.82
CA LEU A 8 22.74 58.39 22.06
C LEU A 8 22.37 56.97 21.65
N LEU A 9 22.71 56.02 22.53
CA LEU A 9 21.74 55.37 23.39
C LEU A 9 20.93 54.33 22.60
N LEU A 10 21.34 53.07 22.67
CA LEU A 10 20.87 52.13 23.70
C LEU A 10 19.36 51.78 23.67
N CYS A 11 18.63 52.10 22.60
CA CYS A 11 17.22 51.70 22.50
C CYS A 11 16.81 50.95 21.22
N LEU A 12 17.71 50.72 20.25
CA LEU A 12 17.32 50.07 18.99
C LEU A 12 17.81 48.62 18.80
N SER A 13 18.52 48.06 19.78
CA SER A 13 19.02 46.67 19.73
C SER A 13 18.38 45.76 20.78
N LEU A 14 17.22 46.14 21.33
CA LEU A 14 16.54 45.43 22.43
C LEU A 14 15.01 45.41 22.31
N LEU A 15 14.48 45.50 21.10
CA LEU A 15 13.05 45.28 20.80
C LEU A 15 12.85 44.30 19.63
N LEU A 16 13.75 43.32 19.53
CA LEU A 16 13.48 42.05 18.87
C LEU A 16 12.84 41.11 19.91
N THR A 17 11.54 41.32 20.18
CA THR A 17 10.58 40.29 20.59
C THR A 17 9.23 40.95 20.90
N SER A 18 8.17 40.39 20.32
CA SER A 18 6.74 40.57 20.59
C SER A 18 5.95 41.63 19.78
N LEU A 19 4.80 41.14 19.29
CA LEU A 19 3.68 41.78 18.58
C LEU A 19 3.77 41.66 17.04
N SER A 20 3.43 40.52 16.43
CA SER A 20 2.08 39.88 16.29
C SER A 20 1.14 40.68 15.38
N GLY A 21 0.77 40.10 14.23
CA GLY A 21 -0.38 40.58 13.45
C GLY A 21 -0.47 40.16 11.98
N CYS A 22 -0.78 38.88 11.73
CA CYS A 22 -1.58 38.33 10.61
C CYS A 22 -1.12 38.49 9.14
N GLY A 23 -0.61 37.39 8.60
CA GLY A 23 -0.72 36.97 7.20
C GLY A 23 -0.60 35.44 7.17
N ALA A 24 -1.55 34.76 6.55
CA ALA A 24 -1.78 33.31 6.61
C ALA A 24 -0.53 32.47 6.27
N GLY A 25 -0.44 31.31 6.91
CA GLY A 25 0.74 30.45 6.92
C GLY A 25 1.03 29.76 5.60
N ASP A 26 2.28 29.91 5.16
CA ASP A 26 2.96 28.93 4.34
C ASP A 26 3.63 27.91 5.27
N SER A 27 3.20 26.66 5.19
CA SER A 27 4.10 25.53 5.37
C SER A 27 4.16 24.83 4.02
N ALA A 28 4.96 25.41 3.12
CA ALA A 28 5.36 24.77 1.89
C ALA A 28 6.07 23.45 2.25
N ALA A 29 5.45 22.32 1.90
CA ALA A 29 6.15 21.06 1.81
C ALA A 29 7.30 21.25 0.82
N GLY A 30 8.53 20.92 1.24
CA GLY A 30 9.70 21.06 0.39
C GLY A 30 9.60 20.17 -0.85
N ASP A 31 10.02 20.73 -1.99
CA ASP A 31 10.05 20.16 -3.35
C ASP A 31 10.84 18.84 -3.53
N ASN A 32 11.20 18.11 -2.47
CA ASN A 32 11.98 16.86 -2.56
C ASN A 32 11.45 15.71 -1.70
N ALA A 33 10.18 15.76 -1.28
CA ALA A 33 9.52 14.59 -0.68
C ALA A 33 8.73 13.84 -1.76
N HIS A 34 9.35 12.81 -2.36
CA HIS A 34 8.64 11.84 -3.19
C HIS A 34 7.80 10.93 -2.29
N TYR A 35 6.61 11.40 -1.93
CA TYR A 35 5.55 10.53 -1.42
C TYR A 35 5.14 9.64 -2.61
N ILE A 36 5.35 8.33 -2.53
CA ILE A 36 4.88 7.38 -3.54
C ILE A 36 3.67 6.63 -2.95
N PRO A 37 2.45 7.17 -3.02
CA PRO A 37 1.30 6.29 -3.06
C PRO A 37 1.42 5.57 -4.39
N VAL A 38 1.68 4.26 -4.38
CA VAL A 38 1.63 3.47 -5.62
C VAL A 38 0.16 3.43 -6.05
N PHE A 39 -0.22 4.38 -6.89
CA PHE A 39 -1.51 4.44 -7.57
C PHE A 39 -1.50 3.41 -8.71
N GLY A 40 -1.52 2.12 -8.34
CA GLY A 40 -1.57 1.01 -9.27
C GLY A 40 -1.80 -0.32 -8.59
N CYS A 41 -2.44 -1.24 -9.29
CA CYS A 41 -2.53 -2.64 -8.90
C CYS A 41 -1.35 -3.39 -9.51
N LEU A 42 -0.59 -4.05 -8.66
CA LEU A 42 0.44 -4.99 -9.03
C LEU A 42 -0.22 -6.37 -9.13
N GLY A 43 -0.10 -7.02 -10.28
CA GLY A 43 -0.58 -8.38 -10.50
C GLY A 43 0.55 -9.32 -10.90
N GLU A 44 0.24 -10.60 -11.00
CA GLU A 44 1.22 -11.66 -11.29
C GLU A 44 1.85 -11.58 -12.69
N THR A 45 1.20 -10.89 -13.64
CA THR A 45 1.67 -10.79 -15.03
C THR A 45 1.98 -9.36 -15.46
N GLY A 46 1.58 -8.38 -14.67
CA GLY A 46 1.71 -6.98 -15.05
C GLY A 46 1.13 -6.03 -14.01
N SER A 47 1.27 -4.74 -14.27
CA SER A 47 0.75 -3.68 -13.40
C SER A 47 -0.23 -2.80 -14.16
N VAL A 48 -1.39 -2.53 -13.54
CA VAL A 48 -2.32 -1.50 -13.99
C VAL A 48 -2.08 -0.25 -13.15
N TYR A 49 -1.91 0.90 -13.80
CA TYR A 49 -1.74 2.17 -13.12
C TYR A 49 -2.48 3.28 -13.85
N GLU A 50 -2.66 4.41 -13.18
CA GLU A 50 -3.46 5.53 -13.68
C GLU A 50 -2.59 6.77 -13.90
N VAL A 51 -2.80 7.46 -15.02
CA VAL A 51 -2.17 8.75 -15.33
C VAL A 51 -3.22 9.70 -15.92
N ASN A 52 -3.52 10.79 -15.20
CA ASN A 52 -4.46 11.84 -15.61
C ASN A 52 -5.86 11.33 -16.03
N GLY A 53 -6.42 10.40 -15.26
CA GLY A 53 -7.71 9.75 -15.46
C GLY A 53 -7.72 8.65 -16.52
N ILE A 54 -6.55 8.23 -17.00
CA ILE A 54 -6.37 7.21 -18.04
C ILE A 54 -5.57 6.02 -17.50
N LEU A 55 -6.07 4.82 -17.73
CA LEU A 55 -5.43 3.57 -17.33
C LEU A 55 -4.36 3.11 -18.32
N TYR A 56 -3.23 2.69 -17.77
CA TYR A 56 -2.11 2.08 -18.46
C TYR A 56 -1.89 0.66 -17.93
N TYR A 57 -1.26 -0.17 -18.74
CA TYR A 57 -0.81 -1.49 -18.36
C TYR A 57 0.61 -1.72 -18.81
N THR A 58 1.42 -2.24 -17.89
CA THR A 58 2.74 -2.78 -18.19
C THR A 58 2.69 -4.29 -18.06
N ASP A 59 2.97 -5.00 -19.15
CA ASP A 59 3.18 -6.44 -19.18
C ASP A 59 4.64 -6.75 -18.78
N TYR A 60 4.82 -7.57 -17.74
CA TYR A 60 6.16 -7.83 -17.20
C TYR A 60 7.02 -8.69 -18.13
N ALA A 61 6.41 -9.61 -18.88
CA ALA A 61 7.12 -10.59 -19.71
C ALA A 61 7.65 -9.98 -21.01
N THR A 62 6.89 -9.07 -21.59
CA THR A 62 7.21 -8.44 -22.87
C THR A 62 7.85 -7.06 -22.71
N GLY A 63 7.64 -6.42 -21.54
CA GLY A 63 7.98 -5.02 -21.33
C GLY A 63 7.07 -4.05 -22.11
N GLU A 64 6.01 -4.56 -22.75
CA GLU A 64 5.02 -3.71 -23.41
C GLU A 64 4.32 -2.85 -22.35
N ASN A 65 4.33 -1.54 -22.58
CA ASN A 65 3.65 -0.57 -21.75
C ASN A 65 2.83 0.34 -22.64
N GLY A 66 1.53 0.47 -22.34
CA GLY A 66 0.64 1.31 -23.12
C GLY A 66 -0.68 1.59 -22.44
N VAL A 67 -1.45 2.47 -23.08
CA VAL A 67 -2.81 2.80 -22.66
C VAL A 67 -3.69 1.56 -22.82
N LEU A 68 -4.54 1.26 -21.83
CA LEU A 68 -5.51 0.16 -21.86
C LEU A 68 -6.70 0.47 -22.79
N CYS A 69 -6.42 0.74 -24.06
CA CYS A 69 -7.41 1.09 -25.07
C CYS A 69 -7.05 0.46 -26.41
N SER A 70 -7.99 -0.28 -26.98
CA SER A 70 -7.84 -0.99 -28.27
C SER A 70 -8.30 -0.15 -29.47
N LYS A 71 -8.96 0.99 -29.22
CA LYS A 71 -9.57 1.82 -30.26
C LYS A 71 -8.51 2.54 -31.10
N PRO A 72 -8.49 2.32 -32.43
CA PRO A 72 -7.54 3.02 -33.29
C PRO A 72 -7.84 4.52 -33.32
N ASN A 73 -6.79 5.34 -33.24
CA ASN A 73 -6.87 6.81 -33.23
C ASN A 73 -7.70 7.39 -32.06
N CYS A 74 -7.82 6.66 -30.94
CA CYS A 74 -8.38 7.24 -29.73
C CYS A 74 -7.50 8.39 -29.24
N ILE A 75 -8.10 9.53 -28.92
CA ILE A 75 -7.37 10.70 -28.38
C ILE A 75 -7.15 10.63 -26.86
N HIS A 76 -7.65 9.56 -26.21
CA HIS A 76 -7.50 9.28 -24.79
C HIS A 76 -7.92 10.45 -23.86
N GLU A 77 -9.09 11.05 -24.14
CA GLU A 77 -9.66 12.06 -23.25
C GLU A 77 -10.27 11.41 -21.99
N PRO A 78 -9.91 11.89 -20.78
CA PRO A 78 -10.41 11.35 -19.53
C PRO A 78 -11.83 11.85 -19.20
N TYR A 79 -12.41 11.29 -18.14
CA TYR A 79 -13.63 11.83 -17.54
C TYR A 79 -13.43 13.29 -17.12
N SER A 80 -14.44 14.12 -17.39
CA SER A 80 -14.53 15.48 -16.84
C SER A 80 -15.98 15.94 -16.77
N SER A 81 -16.23 17.09 -16.14
CA SER A 81 -17.56 17.71 -16.13
C SER A 81 -18.11 18.02 -17.54
N SER A 82 -17.23 18.20 -18.53
CA SER A 82 -17.59 18.35 -19.96
C SER A 82 -17.52 17.05 -20.77
N ASN A 83 -17.00 15.97 -20.20
CA ASN A 83 -16.85 14.65 -20.82
C ASN A 83 -17.26 13.56 -19.82
N THR A 84 -18.54 13.49 -19.49
CA THR A 84 -19.07 12.57 -18.47
C THR A 84 -19.19 11.12 -18.96
N GLU A 85 -19.10 10.91 -20.28
CA GLU A 85 -19.08 9.59 -20.92
C GLU A 85 -17.89 9.50 -21.88
N PRO A 86 -16.67 9.29 -21.37
CA PRO A 86 -15.48 9.25 -22.20
C PRO A 86 -15.55 8.17 -23.28
N TYR A 87 -15.16 8.51 -24.50
CA TYR A 87 -15.05 7.54 -25.59
C TYR A 87 -13.92 6.50 -25.38
N CYS A 88 -12.90 6.86 -24.60
CA CYS A 88 -11.70 6.06 -24.36
C CYS A 88 -11.98 4.87 -23.44
N GLU A 89 -11.62 3.66 -23.88
CA GLU A 89 -11.70 2.44 -23.07
C GLU A 89 -10.79 2.47 -21.85
N ALA A 90 -9.76 3.32 -21.82
CA ALA A 90 -8.88 3.44 -20.65
C ALA A 90 -9.34 4.52 -19.66
N ALA A 91 -10.33 5.34 -20.00
CA ALA A 91 -10.75 6.41 -19.10
C ALA A 91 -11.46 5.84 -17.87
N LEU A 92 -11.18 6.44 -16.70
CA LEU A 92 -11.90 6.15 -15.46
C LEU A 92 -13.40 6.48 -15.58
N PRO A 93 -14.26 5.79 -14.80
CA PRO A 93 -15.70 6.06 -14.80
C PRO A 93 -16.07 7.43 -14.24
N ASN A 94 -15.20 8.03 -13.42
CA ASN A 94 -15.37 9.34 -12.83
C ASN A 94 -13.99 10.00 -12.54
N GLY A 95 -14.00 11.24 -12.06
CA GLY A 95 -12.78 12.03 -11.80
C GLY A 95 -12.25 11.96 -10.37
N ASN A 96 -12.79 11.08 -9.53
CA ASN A 96 -12.34 10.94 -8.14
C ASN A 96 -11.11 10.04 -8.05
N LEU A 97 -10.38 10.13 -6.93
CA LEU A 97 -9.27 9.23 -6.60
C LEU A 97 -9.76 7.78 -6.67
N SER A 98 -9.38 7.11 -7.74
CA SER A 98 -9.88 5.80 -8.12
C SER A 98 -8.77 4.79 -7.97
N VAL A 99 -9.08 3.62 -7.40
CA VAL A 99 -8.12 2.52 -7.33
C VAL A 99 -8.49 1.47 -8.34
N SER A 100 -7.55 1.17 -9.23
CA SER A 100 -7.75 0.21 -10.31
C SER A 100 -7.19 -1.15 -9.94
N LEU A 101 -7.92 -2.21 -10.25
CA LEU A 101 -7.54 -3.60 -9.97
C LEU A 101 -7.78 -4.45 -11.22
N LEU A 102 -6.93 -5.46 -11.42
CA LEU A 102 -7.07 -6.45 -12.49
C LEU A 102 -7.28 -7.83 -11.87
N SER A 103 -8.32 -8.54 -12.32
CA SER A 103 -8.52 -9.95 -11.95
C SER A 103 -9.06 -10.71 -13.15
N GLY A 104 -8.29 -11.66 -13.65
CA GLY A 104 -8.57 -12.33 -14.92
C GLY A 104 -8.74 -11.32 -16.07
N ASN A 105 -9.83 -11.43 -16.82
CA ASN A 105 -10.15 -10.51 -17.93
C ASN A 105 -11.04 -9.33 -17.51
N SER A 106 -11.10 -9.00 -16.22
CA SER A 106 -11.95 -7.93 -15.69
C SER A 106 -11.11 -6.84 -15.01
N LEU A 107 -11.45 -5.59 -15.32
CA LEU A 107 -10.97 -4.42 -14.62
C LEU A 107 -12.00 -4.01 -13.57
N TYR A 108 -11.50 -3.58 -12.42
CA TYR A 108 -12.31 -2.99 -11.36
C TYR A 108 -11.74 -1.63 -11.01
N VAL A 109 -12.64 -0.67 -10.75
CA VAL A 109 -12.28 0.63 -10.21
C VAL A 109 -13.09 0.84 -8.95
N MET A 110 -12.42 1.21 -7.87
CA MET A 110 -13.04 1.53 -6.59
C MET A 110 -12.90 3.03 -6.34
N THR A 111 -14.02 3.68 -6.03
CA THR A 111 -14.05 5.03 -5.47
C THR A 111 -14.61 4.97 -4.06
N THR A 112 -13.90 5.57 -3.12
CA THR A 112 -14.25 5.54 -1.70
C THR A 112 -14.12 6.94 -1.12
N ASP A 113 -15.06 7.30 -0.26
CA ASP A 113 -15.01 8.49 0.58
C ASP A 113 -15.46 8.13 2.00
N PHE A 114 -15.77 9.11 2.84
CA PHE A 114 -16.21 8.86 4.22
C PHE A 114 -17.64 8.30 4.31
N THR A 115 -18.41 8.36 3.23
CA THR A 115 -19.84 8.01 3.19
C THR A 115 -20.10 6.65 2.57
N GLY A 116 -19.20 6.20 1.69
CA GLY A 116 -19.36 4.91 1.05
C GLY A 116 -18.25 4.57 0.08
N THR A 117 -18.40 3.39 -0.50
CA THR A 117 -17.52 2.89 -1.55
C THR A 117 -18.35 2.37 -2.71
N GLU A 118 -18.05 2.86 -3.91
CA GLU A 118 -18.58 2.33 -5.16
C GLU A 118 -17.51 1.52 -5.87
N ILE A 119 -17.90 0.35 -6.38
CA ILE A 119 -17.03 -0.51 -7.18
C ILE A 119 -17.64 -0.58 -8.58
N TYR A 120 -16.84 -0.20 -9.57
CA TYR A 120 -17.14 -0.29 -10.98
C TYR A 120 -16.40 -1.46 -11.59
N THR A 121 -16.97 -2.08 -12.62
CA THR A 121 -16.29 -3.14 -13.38
C THR A 121 -16.53 -3.03 -14.87
N LYS A 122 -15.63 -3.65 -15.64
CA LYS A 122 -15.81 -3.99 -17.05
C LYS A 122 -14.83 -5.08 -17.47
N GLN A 123 -15.03 -5.63 -18.66
CA GLN A 123 -14.00 -6.45 -19.30
C GLN A 123 -12.79 -5.59 -19.69
N VAL A 124 -11.59 -6.17 -19.73
CA VAL A 124 -10.42 -5.51 -20.30
C VAL A 124 -10.74 -5.11 -21.76
N TYR A 125 -10.42 -3.86 -22.13
CA TYR A 125 -10.83 -3.21 -23.39
C TYR A 125 -12.35 -3.07 -23.62
N GLY A 126 -13.16 -3.27 -22.58
CA GLY A 126 -14.60 -3.00 -22.63
C GLY A 126 -14.90 -1.51 -22.71
N GLU A 127 -15.95 -1.16 -23.45
CA GLU A 127 -16.30 0.25 -23.70
C GLU A 127 -16.97 0.94 -22.51
N THR A 128 -17.70 0.19 -21.67
CA THR A 128 -18.59 0.78 -20.66
C THR A 128 -18.30 0.23 -19.28
N TRP A 129 -18.10 1.14 -18.33
CA TRP A 129 -18.10 0.82 -16.91
C TRP A 129 -19.52 0.57 -16.42
N VAL A 130 -19.70 -0.45 -15.58
CA VAL A 130 -20.95 -0.69 -14.87
C VAL A 130 -20.68 -0.70 -13.38
N THR A 131 -21.60 -0.14 -12.60
CA THR A 131 -21.57 -0.29 -11.13
C THR A 131 -21.74 -1.77 -10.79
N LEU A 132 -20.74 -2.33 -10.13
CA LEU A 132 -20.76 -3.68 -9.60
C LEU A 132 -21.52 -3.71 -8.28
N LEU A 133 -21.14 -2.81 -7.37
CA LEU A 133 -21.60 -2.75 -5.99
C LEU A 133 -21.46 -1.33 -5.40
N GLU A 134 -22.36 -1.02 -4.48
CA GLU A 134 -22.29 0.14 -3.58
C GLU A 134 -22.26 -0.38 -2.16
N ILE A 135 -21.30 0.09 -1.36
CA ILE A 135 -21.07 -0.32 0.02
C ILE A 135 -21.22 0.94 0.89
N PRO A 136 -22.07 0.92 1.92
CA PRO A 136 -22.34 2.09 2.78
C PRO A 136 -21.23 2.32 3.81
N TYR A 137 -20.00 2.02 3.45
CA TYR A 137 -18.80 2.19 4.26
C TYR A 137 -17.67 2.60 3.32
N GLY A 138 -16.85 3.53 3.75
CA GLY A 138 -15.65 3.89 3.02
C GLY A 138 -14.49 4.18 3.95
N PHE A 139 -13.36 4.60 3.38
CA PHE A 139 -12.14 4.84 4.14
C PHE A 139 -11.23 5.83 3.41
N SER A 140 -10.75 6.84 4.13
CA SER A 140 -10.23 8.05 3.51
C SER A 140 -8.79 7.97 2.98
N SER A 141 -8.00 6.94 3.30
CA SER A 141 -6.64 6.84 2.72
C SER A 141 -5.94 5.49 2.94
N GLY A 142 -5.04 5.13 2.01
CA GLY A 142 -3.89 4.26 2.30
C GLY A 142 -4.10 2.75 2.22
N LEU A 143 -5.24 2.28 1.72
CA LEU A 143 -5.60 0.87 1.87
C LEU A 143 -4.70 -0.09 1.12
N GLN A 144 -4.07 -1.00 1.87
CA GLN A 144 -3.69 -2.29 1.33
C GLN A 144 -4.97 -3.03 0.92
N ARG A 145 -5.03 -3.41 -0.35
CA ARG A 145 -6.15 -4.16 -0.93
C ARG A 145 -5.56 -5.39 -1.56
N ARG A 146 -6.22 -6.53 -1.39
CA ARG A 146 -5.78 -7.78 -2.00
C ARG A 146 -6.92 -8.43 -2.76
N ILE A 147 -6.62 -8.88 -3.96
CA ILE A 147 -7.49 -9.83 -4.65
C ILE A 147 -6.90 -11.22 -4.44
N TYR A 148 -7.72 -12.13 -3.95
CA TYR A 148 -7.39 -13.54 -3.80
C TYR A 148 -8.62 -14.37 -4.13
N ASP A 149 -8.46 -15.40 -4.97
CA ASP A 149 -9.55 -16.26 -5.45
C ASP A 149 -10.82 -15.47 -5.88
N LYS A 150 -10.64 -14.46 -6.73
CA LYS A 150 -11.69 -13.55 -7.23
C LYS A 150 -12.50 -12.82 -6.15
N LYS A 151 -11.95 -12.70 -4.95
CA LYS A 151 -12.53 -11.88 -3.89
C LYS A 151 -11.61 -10.72 -3.62
N LEU A 152 -12.19 -9.56 -3.38
CA LEU A 152 -11.48 -8.35 -2.98
C LEU A 152 -11.58 -8.17 -1.47
N TYR A 153 -10.43 -8.02 -0.83
CA TYR A 153 -10.27 -7.80 0.60
C TYR A 153 -9.68 -6.41 0.83
N PHE A 154 -10.31 -5.63 1.69
CA PHE A 154 -9.86 -4.29 2.02
C PHE A 154 -10.48 -3.79 3.33
N THR A 155 -9.93 -2.70 3.85
CA THR A 155 -10.43 -2.04 5.05
C THR A 155 -11.50 -1.01 4.71
N ALA A 156 -12.58 -1.02 5.47
CA ALA A 156 -13.55 0.06 5.50
C ALA A 156 -13.62 0.61 6.93
N ALA A 157 -14.23 1.78 7.10
CA ALA A 157 -14.61 2.26 8.42
C ALA A 157 -16.08 2.64 8.49
N SER A 158 -16.62 2.49 9.68
CA SER A 158 -17.78 3.24 10.12
C SER A 158 -17.29 4.53 10.76
N TYR A 159 -17.97 5.64 10.49
CA TYR A 159 -17.69 6.92 11.14
C TYR A 159 -18.81 7.24 12.12
N GLU A 160 -18.47 7.83 13.25
CA GLU A 160 -19.47 8.58 14.00
C GLU A 160 -19.94 9.77 13.15
N HIS A 161 -21.18 10.22 13.35
CA HIS A 161 -21.69 11.41 12.67
C HIS A 161 -21.93 12.50 13.71
N GLU A 162 -21.44 13.70 13.41
CA GLU A 162 -21.69 14.91 14.18
C GLU A 162 -22.50 15.90 13.33
N THR A 163 -23.27 16.76 13.99
CA THR A 163 -23.95 17.86 13.31
C THR A 163 -23.08 19.09 13.35
N ASP A 164 -22.80 19.69 12.19
CA ASP A 164 -22.02 20.91 12.10
C ASP A 164 -22.82 22.14 12.60
N ILE A 165 -22.19 23.32 12.54
CA ILE A 165 -22.83 24.58 12.95
C ILE A 165 -24.00 25.01 12.06
N THR A 166 -24.16 24.40 10.88
CA THR A 166 -25.24 24.67 9.92
C THR A 166 -26.41 23.70 10.05
N GLY A 167 -26.25 22.62 10.80
CA GLY A 167 -27.24 21.57 10.97
C GLY A 167 -27.06 20.37 10.04
N GLU A 168 -25.96 20.31 9.28
CA GLU A 168 -25.63 19.21 8.37
C GLU A 168 -24.86 18.11 9.10
N GLU A 169 -25.18 16.85 8.82
CA GLU A 169 -24.42 15.72 9.34
C GLU A 169 -23.08 15.61 8.61
N MET A 170 -22.00 15.54 9.37
CA MET A 170 -20.64 15.33 8.90
C MET A 170 -20.02 14.14 9.64
N PRO A 171 -19.17 13.33 8.98
CA PRO A 171 -18.41 12.29 9.66
C PRO A 171 -17.50 12.93 10.71
N ALA A 172 -17.56 12.40 11.92
CA ALA A 172 -16.66 12.71 13.03
C ALA A 172 -15.24 12.26 12.71
N LEU A 173 -14.26 12.81 13.42
CA LEU A 173 -12.86 12.36 13.34
C LEU A 173 -12.68 10.91 13.83
N GLN A 174 -13.63 10.40 14.60
CA GLN A 174 -13.58 9.04 15.11
C GLN A 174 -14.07 8.05 14.05
N SER A 175 -13.18 7.13 13.69
CA SER A 175 -13.45 6.05 12.73
C SER A 175 -13.27 4.71 13.39
N PHE A 176 -14.00 3.73 12.88
CA PHE A 176 -14.08 2.37 13.39
C PHE A 176 -13.72 1.43 12.25
N PRO A 177 -12.43 1.13 12.07
CA PRO A 177 -11.97 0.30 10.96
C PRO A 177 -12.40 -1.16 11.14
N PHE A 178 -12.69 -1.82 10.03
CA PHE A 178 -12.97 -3.24 9.95
C PHE A 178 -12.70 -3.76 8.53
N LEU A 179 -12.60 -5.07 8.38
CA LEU A 179 -12.32 -5.70 7.10
C LEU A 179 -13.59 -6.07 6.34
N ILE A 180 -13.58 -5.89 5.03
CA ILE A 180 -14.64 -6.30 4.11
C ILE A 180 -14.09 -7.31 3.09
N GLU A 181 -14.88 -8.33 2.79
CA GLU A 181 -14.74 -9.20 1.62
C GLU A 181 -15.82 -8.86 0.61
N VAL A 182 -15.42 -8.70 -0.66
CA VAL A 182 -16.32 -8.58 -1.80
C VAL A 182 -16.15 -9.81 -2.69
N ASP A 183 -17.23 -10.56 -2.89
CA ASP A 183 -17.31 -11.63 -3.89
C ASP A 183 -17.61 -10.98 -5.25
N LEU A 184 -16.57 -10.88 -6.09
CA LEU A 184 -16.65 -10.18 -7.38
C LEU A 184 -17.56 -10.88 -8.39
N ASP A 185 -17.73 -12.20 -8.27
CA ASP A 185 -18.59 -13.00 -9.15
C ASP A 185 -20.07 -12.90 -8.71
N ARG A 186 -20.35 -13.06 -7.41
CA ARG A 186 -21.71 -12.97 -6.86
C ARG A 186 -22.22 -11.55 -6.68
N ARG A 187 -21.32 -10.56 -6.71
CA ARG A 187 -21.62 -9.14 -6.49
C ARG A 187 -22.29 -8.94 -5.13
N THR A 188 -21.65 -9.48 -4.12
CA THR A 188 -22.07 -9.36 -2.72
C THR A 188 -20.86 -9.02 -1.87
N TYR A 189 -21.09 -8.36 -0.74
CA TYR A 189 -20.04 -8.11 0.24
C TYR A 189 -20.48 -8.62 1.61
N ARG A 190 -19.50 -8.89 2.47
CA ARG A 190 -19.70 -9.15 3.90
C ARG A 190 -18.58 -8.51 4.72
N THR A 191 -18.90 -8.16 5.96
CA THR A 191 -17.90 -7.78 6.95
C THR A 191 -17.19 -9.04 7.45
N LEU A 192 -15.87 -8.94 7.60
CA LEU A 192 -15.02 -10.03 8.05
C LEU A 192 -14.67 -9.94 9.53
N THR A 193 -14.51 -8.73 10.04
CA THR A 193 -14.23 -8.46 11.45
C THR A 193 -15.34 -7.60 12.05
N GLU A 194 -15.52 -7.71 13.36
CA GLU A 194 -16.28 -6.72 14.11
C GLU A 194 -15.40 -5.48 14.36
N TYR A 195 -16.05 -4.38 14.69
CA TYR A 195 -15.38 -3.19 15.18
C TYR A 195 -14.76 -3.45 16.56
N GLU A 196 -13.52 -2.97 16.76
CA GLU A 196 -12.86 -2.99 18.06
C GLU A 196 -12.64 -1.58 18.63
N ASP A 197 -13.20 -1.35 19.83
CA ASP A 197 -13.06 -0.10 20.58
C ASP A 197 -11.59 0.32 20.74
N GLY A 198 -11.27 1.51 20.23
CA GLY A 198 -9.95 2.11 20.36
C GLY A 198 -8.93 1.69 19.30
N SER A 199 -9.32 0.93 18.28
CA SER A 199 -8.50 0.77 17.06
C SER A 199 -8.45 2.06 16.23
N SER A 200 -7.35 2.30 15.53
CA SER A 200 -7.17 3.42 14.60
C SER A 200 -7.02 3.00 13.14
N CYS A 201 -6.48 1.81 12.90
CA CYS A 201 -6.38 1.21 11.58
C CYS A 201 -6.51 -0.31 11.69
N THR A 202 -7.01 -0.94 10.64
CA THR A 202 -6.98 -2.38 10.44
C THR A 202 -6.60 -2.62 9.00
N ASP A 203 -5.59 -3.43 8.67
CA ASP A 203 -5.13 -3.59 7.29
C ASP A 203 -4.86 -5.05 6.92
N VAL A 204 -5.23 -5.42 5.69
CA VAL A 204 -5.02 -6.78 5.15
C VAL A 204 -3.56 -6.94 4.74
N LEU A 205 -2.82 -7.80 5.44
CA LEU A 205 -1.40 -8.02 5.19
C LEU A 205 -1.15 -9.14 4.18
N PHE A 206 -1.83 -10.28 4.33
CA PHE A 206 -1.53 -11.49 3.56
C PHE A 206 -2.70 -12.47 3.56
N ILE A 207 -2.79 -13.32 2.54
CA ILE A 207 -3.84 -14.35 2.42
C ILE A 207 -3.18 -15.65 1.92
N GLU A 208 -3.42 -16.75 2.61
CA GLU A 208 -3.02 -18.10 2.20
C GLU A 208 -4.13 -19.09 2.51
N GLY A 209 -4.63 -19.79 1.48
CA GLY A 209 -5.70 -20.76 1.63
C GLY A 209 -6.95 -20.13 2.25
N ASP A 210 -7.36 -20.65 3.41
CA ASP A 210 -8.53 -20.18 4.17
C ASP A 210 -8.17 -19.15 5.25
N SER A 211 -6.92 -18.68 5.32
CA SER A 211 -6.43 -17.77 6.35
C SER A 211 -6.14 -16.38 5.77
N LEU A 212 -6.67 -15.34 6.42
CA LEU A 212 -6.34 -13.95 6.16
C LEU A 212 -5.57 -13.38 7.35
N TYR A 213 -4.39 -12.85 7.10
CA TYR A 213 -3.56 -12.19 8.11
C TYR A 213 -3.74 -10.69 8.00
N TYR A 214 -3.98 -10.04 9.14
CA TYR A 214 -4.22 -8.61 9.20
C TYR A 214 -3.58 -8.00 10.44
N GLU A 215 -3.34 -6.71 10.39
CA GLU A 215 -2.92 -5.94 11.54
C GLU A 215 -4.02 -5.02 12.03
N THR A 216 -4.01 -4.72 13.33
CA THR A 216 -4.79 -3.65 13.93
C THR A 216 -3.87 -2.76 14.75
N GLU A 217 -3.98 -1.45 14.54
CA GLU A 217 -3.26 -0.44 15.30
C GLU A 217 -4.11 0.11 16.45
N TYR A 218 -3.54 0.15 17.64
CA TYR A 218 -4.16 0.74 18.83
C TYR A 218 -3.33 1.95 19.31
N PRO A 219 -3.88 3.17 19.32
CA PRO A 219 -3.19 4.34 19.84
C PRO A 219 -2.90 4.19 21.33
N ILE A 220 -1.66 4.48 21.73
CA ILE A 220 -1.23 4.53 23.12
C ILE A 220 -1.47 5.97 23.61
N ARG A 221 -2.54 6.17 24.38
CA ARG A 221 -3.08 7.51 24.73
C ARG A 221 -2.29 8.27 25.82
N ASP A 222 -1.22 7.69 26.35
CA ASP A 222 -0.46 8.24 27.48
C ASP A 222 0.80 9.01 27.06
N THR A 223 1.08 9.14 25.75
CA THR A 223 2.26 9.82 25.22
C THR A 223 1.91 11.12 24.48
N TYR A 224 2.78 12.14 24.56
CA TYR A 224 2.67 13.37 23.77
C TYR A 224 2.89 13.12 22.25
N GLU A 225 3.51 12.00 21.91
CA GLU A 225 3.70 11.53 20.54
C GLU A 225 2.64 10.47 20.22
N THR A 226 2.10 10.47 19.01
CA THR A 226 1.20 9.41 18.55
C THR A 226 2.01 8.13 18.38
N THR A 227 1.90 7.23 19.36
CA THR A 227 2.50 5.89 19.31
C THR A 227 1.39 4.86 19.19
N TYR A 228 1.64 3.80 18.42
CA TYR A 228 0.68 2.75 18.16
C TYR A 228 1.24 1.42 18.64
N ARG A 229 0.39 0.60 19.26
CA ARG A 229 0.62 -0.82 19.43
C ARG A 229 -0.01 -1.51 18.22
N VAL A 230 0.81 -2.18 17.41
CA VAL A 230 0.35 -2.91 16.22
C VAL A 230 0.25 -4.40 16.57
N CYS A 231 -0.95 -4.97 16.49
CA CYS A 231 -1.19 -6.38 16.76
C CYS A 231 -1.50 -7.12 15.46
N ILE A 232 -0.92 -8.29 15.28
CA ILE A 232 -1.14 -9.16 14.14
C ILE A 232 -2.11 -10.28 14.50
N TYR A 233 -3.06 -10.52 13.61
CA TYR A 233 -4.12 -11.51 13.75
C TYR A 233 -4.16 -12.44 12.54
N SER A 234 -4.68 -13.65 12.76
CA SER A 234 -5.11 -14.57 11.70
C SER A 234 -6.63 -14.73 11.77
N LEU A 235 -7.31 -14.51 10.66
CA LEU A 235 -8.75 -14.71 10.49
C LEU A 235 -8.98 -15.96 9.64
N ASN A 236 -9.79 -16.90 10.14
CA ASN A 236 -10.29 -18.00 9.33
C ASN A 236 -11.45 -17.51 8.44
N LEU A 237 -11.30 -17.56 7.12
CA LEU A 237 -12.28 -17.03 6.15
C LEU A 237 -13.60 -17.82 6.10
N ASN A 238 -13.61 -19.05 6.62
CA ASN A 238 -14.78 -19.93 6.68
C ASN A 238 -15.59 -19.72 7.97
N THR A 239 -14.93 -19.59 9.13
CA THR A 239 -15.60 -19.41 10.43
C THR A 239 -15.74 -17.94 10.85
N LEU A 240 -14.95 -17.06 10.26
CA LEU A 240 -14.78 -15.64 10.64
C LEU A 240 -14.25 -15.45 12.07
N GLU A 241 -13.56 -16.47 12.60
CA GLU A 241 -12.91 -16.37 13.90
C GLU A 241 -11.50 -15.81 13.73
N SER A 242 -11.22 -14.72 14.46
CA SER A 242 -9.89 -14.12 14.55
C SER A 242 -9.13 -14.65 15.76
N GLU A 243 -7.85 -14.96 15.54
CA GLU A 243 -6.88 -15.32 16.57
C GLU A 243 -5.76 -14.28 16.62
N TYR A 244 -5.45 -13.80 17.82
CA TYR A 244 -4.28 -12.96 18.06
C TYR A 244 -3.01 -13.80 17.94
N LEU A 245 -2.05 -13.33 17.14
CA LEU A 245 -0.76 -14.00 16.97
C LEU A 245 0.32 -13.33 17.83
N PHE A 246 0.60 -12.06 17.58
CA PHE A 246 1.64 -11.32 18.29
C PHE A 246 1.48 -9.80 18.15
N THR A 247 2.26 -9.05 18.92
CA THR A 247 2.39 -7.60 18.80
C THR A 247 3.70 -7.30 18.09
N THR A 248 3.66 -6.52 17.02
CA THR A 248 4.83 -6.12 16.24
C THR A 248 5.80 -5.33 17.12
N ASP A 249 7.09 -5.60 16.97
CA ASP A 249 8.18 -4.87 17.60
C ASP A 249 9.40 -4.81 16.66
N ALA A 250 10.52 -4.24 17.14
CA ALA A 250 11.75 -4.13 16.35
C ALA A 250 12.34 -5.49 15.91
N SER A 251 11.98 -6.58 16.58
CA SER A 251 12.43 -7.94 16.26
C SER A 251 11.47 -8.71 15.37
N HIS A 252 10.17 -8.37 15.38
CA HIS A 252 9.12 -9.12 14.72
C HIS A 252 8.18 -8.20 13.92
N VAL A 253 8.48 -8.01 12.65
CA VAL A 253 7.61 -7.42 11.63
C VAL A 253 7.12 -8.53 10.72
N PHE A 254 5.81 -8.60 10.47
CA PHE A 254 5.19 -9.65 9.66
C PHE A 254 5.71 -9.64 8.21
N LEU A 255 6.05 -10.83 7.68
CA LEU A 255 6.48 -11.01 6.28
C LEU A 255 5.54 -11.86 5.43
N GLY A 256 4.75 -12.72 6.05
CA GLY A 256 3.90 -13.69 5.37
C GLY A 256 3.72 -14.97 6.16
N ALA A 257 2.99 -15.90 5.56
CA ALA A 257 2.81 -17.24 6.09
C ALA A 257 3.02 -18.28 4.98
N HIS A 258 3.45 -19.47 5.37
CA HIS A 258 3.53 -20.62 4.47
C HIS A 258 3.14 -21.90 5.21
N GLU A 259 2.16 -22.63 4.67
CA GLU A 259 1.60 -23.84 5.27
C GLU A 259 1.22 -23.63 6.76
N GLY A 260 0.65 -22.45 7.08
CA GLY A 260 0.25 -22.08 8.43
C GLY A 260 1.37 -21.62 9.37
N THR A 261 2.64 -21.70 8.94
CA THR A 261 3.77 -21.13 9.69
C THR A 261 3.90 -19.64 9.37
N VAL A 262 3.93 -18.79 10.41
CA VAL A 262 4.07 -17.34 10.24
C VAL A 262 5.54 -16.94 10.31
N TYR A 263 5.96 -16.10 9.37
CA TYR A 263 7.34 -15.59 9.29
C TYR A 263 7.39 -14.10 9.60
N THR A 264 8.41 -13.73 10.37
CA THR A 264 8.67 -12.34 10.74
C THR A 264 10.14 -11.99 10.57
N CYS A 265 10.42 -10.69 10.51
CA CYS A 265 11.78 -10.21 10.44
C CYS A 265 12.03 -9.00 11.33
N GLY A 266 13.29 -8.75 11.65
CA GLY A 266 13.72 -7.55 12.36
C GLY A 266 15.13 -7.68 12.88
N THR A 267 15.39 -7.11 14.06
CA THR A 267 16.69 -7.22 14.75
C THR A 267 17.07 -8.65 15.15
N ALA A 268 16.12 -9.57 15.18
CA ALA A 268 16.36 -11.00 15.45
C ALA A 268 16.69 -11.81 14.17
N GLY A 269 16.70 -11.17 13.00
CA GLY A 269 16.81 -11.85 11.71
C GLY A 269 15.47 -12.43 11.26
N LEU A 270 15.48 -13.50 10.44
CA LEU A 270 14.27 -14.21 10.03
C LEU A 270 13.82 -15.19 11.13
N MET A 271 12.61 -14.97 11.64
CA MET A 271 12.00 -15.77 12.68
C MET A 271 10.73 -16.45 12.15
N MET A 272 10.39 -17.59 12.74
CA MET A 272 9.12 -18.29 12.54
C MET A 272 8.37 -18.43 13.86
N LEU A 273 7.06 -18.24 13.82
CA LEU A 273 6.15 -18.52 14.92
C LEU A 273 5.66 -19.96 14.77
N THR A 274 5.96 -20.80 15.75
CA THR A 274 5.44 -22.18 15.80
C THR A 274 4.00 -22.22 16.27
N GLU A 275 3.30 -23.32 15.97
CA GLU A 275 1.90 -23.54 16.40
C GLU A 275 1.68 -23.42 17.92
N ASP A 276 2.71 -23.68 18.73
CA ASP A 276 2.63 -23.54 20.19
C ASP A 276 2.92 -22.10 20.70
N GLY A 277 3.08 -21.13 19.78
CA GLY A 277 3.33 -19.72 20.08
C GLY A 277 4.79 -19.40 20.39
N THR A 278 5.73 -20.29 20.07
CA THR A 278 7.17 -20.06 20.31
C THR A 278 7.86 -19.45 19.10
N TRP A 279 8.76 -18.50 19.35
CA TRP A 279 9.63 -17.95 18.30
C TRP A 279 10.88 -18.81 18.12
N LEU A 280 11.12 -19.27 16.90
CA LEU A 280 12.35 -19.95 16.51
C LEU A 280 13.02 -19.20 15.36
N PRO A 281 14.36 -19.13 15.31
CA PRO A 281 15.03 -18.65 14.12
C PRO A 281 14.75 -19.63 12.98
N ALA A 282 14.16 -19.15 11.89
CA ALA A 282 14.04 -19.95 10.67
C ALA A 282 15.44 -20.22 10.09
N CYS A 283 16.33 -19.25 10.27
CA CYS A 283 17.76 -19.34 9.92
C CYS A 283 18.55 -18.29 10.70
N GLN A 284 19.88 -18.47 10.76
CA GLN A 284 20.75 -17.46 11.36
C GLN A 284 21.08 -16.39 10.31
N THR A 285 20.44 -15.23 10.42
CA THR A 285 20.71 -14.06 9.59
C THR A 285 21.02 -12.84 10.46
N ASP A 286 21.65 -11.83 9.88
CA ASP A 286 21.75 -10.51 10.49
C ASP A 286 20.38 -9.82 10.52
N THR A 287 20.37 -8.57 11.02
CA THR A 287 19.18 -7.71 11.02
C THR A 287 18.57 -7.62 9.63
N CYS A 288 17.31 -8.06 9.55
CA CYS A 288 16.50 -7.94 8.36
C CYS A 288 15.70 -6.64 8.42
N THR A 289 15.69 -5.88 7.33
CA THR A 289 15.01 -4.59 7.25
C THR A 289 13.64 -4.67 6.58
N SER A 290 13.48 -5.62 5.66
CA SER A 290 12.21 -5.92 4.97
C SER A 290 12.29 -7.28 4.29
N GLY A 291 11.15 -7.83 3.90
CA GLY A 291 11.09 -9.05 3.13
C GLY A 291 9.74 -9.27 2.47
N TYR A 292 9.69 -10.19 1.52
CA TYR A 292 8.51 -10.48 0.72
C TYR A 292 8.39 -11.99 0.52
N SER A 293 7.30 -12.56 1.00
CA SER A 293 6.98 -13.98 0.84
C SER A 293 6.34 -14.24 -0.51
N TYR A 294 6.66 -15.38 -1.11
CA TYR A 294 6.10 -15.87 -2.38
C TYR A 294 6.00 -17.40 -2.36
N GLU A 295 5.54 -18.04 -3.43
CA GLU A 295 5.19 -19.48 -3.43
C GLU A 295 6.31 -20.40 -2.90
N ASP A 296 7.55 -20.18 -3.33
CA ASP A 296 8.67 -21.08 -3.01
C ASP A 296 9.57 -20.60 -1.84
N GLY A 297 9.38 -19.37 -1.36
CA GLY A 297 10.27 -18.82 -0.34
C GLY A 297 10.03 -17.37 0.07
N ILE A 298 11.07 -16.77 0.63
CA ILE A 298 11.09 -15.38 1.07
C ILE A 298 12.34 -14.69 0.53
N LEU A 299 12.18 -13.52 -0.09
CA LEU A 299 13.27 -12.61 -0.41
C LEU A 299 13.42 -11.60 0.74
N LEU A 300 14.62 -11.50 1.30
CA LEU A 300 14.92 -10.66 2.45
C LEU A 300 15.90 -9.57 2.06
N SER A 301 15.59 -8.33 2.42
CA SER A 301 16.58 -7.25 2.44
C SER A 301 17.25 -7.25 3.82
N VAL A 302 18.54 -7.55 3.85
CA VAL A 302 19.34 -7.52 5.07
C VAL A 302 20.36 -6.41 5.03
N ARG A 303 20.64 -5.82 6.19
CA ARG A 303 21.63 -4.76 6.33
C ARG A 303 22.82 -5.28 7.13
N GLN A 304 23.97 -5.39 6.45
CA GLN A 304 25.25 -5.69 7.05
C GLN A 304 26.10 -4.43 7.03
N ASP A 305 26.33 -3.84 8.21
CA ASP A 305 27.08 -2.59 8.37
C ASP A 305 26.57 -1.44 7.45
N ASN A 306 27.28 -1.21 6.34
CA ASN A 306 27.03 -0.19 5.33
C ASN A 306 26.58 -0.76 3.97
N SER A 307 26.39 -2.07 3.85
CA SER A 307 25.88 -2.73 2.65
C SER A 307 24.49 -3.31 2.88
N ALA A 308 23.62 -3.16 1.88
CA ALA A 308 22.38 -3.92 1.79
C ALA A 308 22.64 -5.12 0.87
N SER A 309 22.20 -6.30 1.28
CA SER A 309 22.19 -7.51 0.45
C SER A 309 20.81 -8.13 0.44
N ILE A 310 20.56 -8.97 -0.57
CA ILE A 310 19.33 -9.73 -0.69
C ILE A 310 19.65 -11.18 -0.37
N LEU A 311 18.85 -11.80 0.49
CA LEU A 311 18.92 -13.22 0.79
C LEU A 311 17.63 -13.90 0.31
N HIS A 312 17.74 -15.18 -0.02
CA HIS A 312 16.60 -16.03 -0.33
C HIS A 312 16.50 -17.16 0.69
N TYR A 313 15.37 -17.25 1.39
CA TYR A 313 14.99 -18.38 2.23
C TYR A 313 14.05 -19.30 1.46
N ASP A 314 14.48 -20.54 1.22
CA ASP A 314 13.72 -21.56 0.48
C ASP A 314 12.87 -22.38 1.47
N TYR A 315 11.54 -22.36 1.30
CA TYR A 315 10.62 -23.03 2.21
C TYR A 315 10.83 -24.55 2.26
N LYS A 316 11.11 -25.15 1.10
CA LYS A 316 11.24 -26.60 0.94
C LYS A 316 12.48 -27.17 1.63
N THR A 317 13.57 -26.43 1.62
CA THR A 317 14.87 -26.87 2.15
C THR A 317 15.19 -26.26 3.51
N GLY A 318 14.52 -25.17 3.90
CA GLY A 318 14.81 -24.40 5.10
C GLY A 318 16.19 -23.74 5.06
N LYS A 319 16.73 -23.47 3.86
CA LYS A 319 18.08 -22.93 3.67
C LYS A 319 18.03 -21.51 3.16
N VAL A 320 19.03 -20.74 3.60
CA VAL A 320 19.30 -19.40 3.08
C VAL A 320 20.41 -19.45 2.05
N SER A 321 20.27 -18.63 1.01
CA SER A 321 21.29 -18.39 0.00
C SER A 321 21.42 -16.90 -0.30
N ASP A 322 22.63 -16.47 -0.62
CA ASP A 322 22.87 -15.12 -1.12
C ASP A 322 22.22 -14.94 -2.50
N VAL A 323 21.54 -13.82 -2.69
CA VAL A 323 20.96 -13.44 -3.97
C VAL A 323 21.83 -12.34 -4.60
N PRO A 324 22.20 -12.46 -5.88
CA PRO A 324 22.90 -11.41 -6.60
C PRO A 324 22.16 -10.08 -6.53
N ALA A 325 22.92 -8.97 -6.54
CA ALA A 325 22.33 -7.64 -6.53
C ALA A 325 21.39 -7.44 -7.73
N LEU A 326 20.31 -6.70 -7.49
CA LEU A 326 19.39 -6.30 -8.56
C LEU A 326 20.15 -5.47 -9.63
N PRO A 327 19.72 -5.53 -10.90
CA PRO A 327 20.31 -4.73 -11.96
C PRO A 327 20.32 -3.24 -11.59
N GLN A 328 21.34 -2.49 -12.05
CA GLN A 328 21.41 -1.03 -11.85
C GLN A 328 21.27 -0.57 -10.38
N ASN A 329 21.69 -1.40 -9.42
CA ASN A 329 21.55 -1.15 -7.97
C ASN A 329 20.11 -0.85 -7.51
N GLY A 330 19.11 -1.48 -8.15
CA GLY A 330 17.73 -1.34 -7.71
C GLY A 330 17.50 -1.90 -6.29
N TYR A 331 16.41 -1.45 -5.68
CA TYR A 331 15.96 -1.87 -4.37
C TYR A 331 14.78 -2.83 -4.51
N LEU A 332 14.77 -3.90 -3.72
CA LEU A 332 13.64 -4.81 -3.63
C LEU A 332 12.42 -4.05 -3.11
N PHE A 333 11.33 -4.09 -3.87
CA PHE A 333 10.12 -3.32 -3.58
C PHE A 333 8.91 -4.22 -3.30
N ASP A 334 8.74 -5.30 -4.08
CA ASP A 334 7.66 -6.27 -3.85
C ASP A 334 7.93 -7.59 -4.60
N VAL A 335 7.08 -8.59 -4.38
CA VAL A 335 7.02 -9.84 -5.16
C VAL A 335 5.57 -10.12 -5.58
N MET A 336 5.37 -10.41 -6.87
CA MET A 336 4.05 -10.69 -7.46
C MET A 336 4.13 -11.88 -8.39
N GLY A 337 3.55 -13.01 -7.97
CA GLY A 337 3.71 -14.29 -8.68
C GLY A 337 5.19 -14.63 -8.84
N ASP A 338 5.61 -14.86 -10.08
CA ASP A 338 6.99 -15.20 -10.44
C ASP A 338 7.92 -13.98 -10.63
N TRP A 339 7.47 -12.77 -10.26
CA TRP A 339 8.18 -11.53 -10.52
C TRP A 339 8.62 -10.81 -9.26
N VAL A 340 9.89 -10.43 -9.23
CA VAL A 340 10.42 -9.42 -8.31
C VAL A 340 10.18 -8.05 -8.90
N LEU A 341 9.59 -7.17 -8.09
CA LEU A 341 9.46 -5.76 -8.39
C LEU A 341 10.55 -4.99 -7.66
N ALA A 342 11.22 -4.12 -8.40
CA ALA A 342 12.32 -3.32 -7.91
C ALA A 342 12.09 -1.83 -8.20
N ILE A 343 12.52 -0.97 -7.28
CA ILE A 343 12.66 0.46 -7.55
C ILE A 343 14.08 0.70 -8.07
N THR A 344 14.18 1.22 -9.28
CA THR A 344 15.46 1.60 -9.91
C THR A 344 16.04 2.87 -9.28
N GLU A 345 17.32 3.17 -9.54
CA GLU A 345 17.97 4.41 -9.08
C GLU A 345 17.23 5.69 -9.54
N ASN A 346 16.49 5.63 -10.65
CA ASN A 346 15.74 6.77 -11.19
C ASN A 346 14.32 6.89 -10.61
N GLY A 347 13.95 6.01 -9.67
CA GLY A 347 12.62 5.96 -9.07
C GLY A 347 11.55 5.29 -9.94
N ASP A 348 11.94 4.62 -11.02
CA ASP A 348 11.03 3.80 -11.84
C ASP A 348 10.83 2.43 -11.19
N ILE A 349 9.68 1.80 -11.45
CA ILE A 349 9.43 0.41 -11.08
C ILE A 349 9.92 -0.48 -12.22
N ALA A 350 10.61 -1.57 -11.89
CA ALA A 350 11.06 -2.56 -12.85
C ALA A 350 10.71 -3.97 -12.39
N ALA A 351 10.49 -4.87 -13.35
CA ALA A 351 10.17 -6.27 -13.11
C ALA A 351 11.33 -7.19 -13.53
N VAL A 352 11.64 -8.18 -12.69
CA VAL A 352 12.65 -9.22 -12.92
C VAL A 352 12.04 -10.59 -12.60
N PRO A 353 12.17 -11.61 -13.45
CA PRO A 353 11.76 -12.97 -13.08
C PRO A 353 12.55 -13.45 -11.86
N ILE A 354 11.88 -14.04 -10.87
CA ILE A 354 12.53 -14.56 -9.64
C ILE A 354 13.61 -15.57 -10.00
N GLU A 355 13.35 -16.50 -10.93
CA GLU A 355 14.33 -17.51 -11.36
C GLU A 355 15.61 -16.88 -11.92
N ASP A 356 15.48 -15.80 -12.71
CA ASP A 356 16.63 -15.09 -13.28
C ASP A 356 17.41 -14.34 -12.20
N LEU A 357 16.72 -13.77 -11.20
CA LEU A 357 17.36 -13.17 -10.04
C LEU A 357 18.15 -14.22 -9.22
N LEU A 358 17.52 -15.31 -8.84
CA LEU A 358 18.14 -16.36 -8.04
C LEU A 358 19.31 -17.05 -8.76
N SER A 359 19.26 -17.13 -10.09
CA SER A 359 20.35 -17.71 -10.91
C SER A 359 21.45 -16.71 -11.29
N GLY A 360 21.35 -15.45 -10.86
CA GLY A 360 22.33 -14.39 -11.17
C GLY A 360 22.34 -13.93 -12.63
N ARG A 361 21.22 -14.14 -13.32
CA ARG A 361 20.99 -13.72 -14.71
C ARG A 361 20.03 -12.53 -14.80
N ALA A 362 19.65 -11.94 -13.67
CA ALA A 362 18.68 -10.84 -13.59
C ALA A 362 18.94 -9.75 -14.63
N GLN A 363 17.89 -9.45 -15.38
CA GLN A 363 17.76 -8.25 -16.19
C GLN A 363 16.35 -7.70 -16.01
N TYR A 364 16.20 -6.38 -16.09
CA TYR A 364 14.88 -5.77 -16.11
C TYR A 364 14.20 -6.12 -17.42
N THR A 365 13.07 -6.81 -17.32
CA THR A 365 12.24 -7.19 -18.48
C THR A 365 11.26 -6.06 -18.82
N ALA A 366 10.71 -5.41 -17.79
CA ALA A 366 9.88 -4.23 -17.91
C ALA A 366 10.39 -3.12 -17.00
N THR A 367 10.20 -1.87 -17.39
CA THR A 367 10.45 -0.69 -16.55
C THR A 367 9.40 0.36 -16.88
N TRP A 368 8.75 0.90 -15.86
CA TRP A 368 7.70 1.91 -16.02
C TRP A 368 7.67 2.86 -14.84
N ARG A 369 6.96 3.96 -15.07
CA ARG A 369 6.87 5.09 -14.18
C ARG A 369 5.39 5.30 -13.85
N PRO A 370 4.95 5.07 -12.59
CA PRO A 370 3.54 5.15 -12.24
C PRO A 370 3.05 6.61 -12.04
N TYR A 371 3.60 7.59 -12.78
CA TYR A 371 3.27 9.01 -12.62
C TYR A 371 3.29 9.79 -13.93
#